data_AF-A0A2D7ZG85-F1
#
_entry.id   AF-A0A2D7ZG85-F1
#
_cell.length_a   1.000
_cell.length_b   1.000
_cell.length_c   1.000
_cell.angle_alpha   90.00
_cell.angle_beta   90.00
_cell.angle_gamma   90.00
#
_symmetry.space_group_name_H-M   'P 1'
#
loop_
_entity.id
_entity.type
_entity.pdbx_description
1 polymer ?
#
loop_
_entity_poly.entity_id
_entity_poly.type
_entity_poly.pdbx_seq_one_letter_code
_entity_poly.pdbx_strand_id
1 'polypeptide(L)'
;MSWAKSLVKLSTYEVEVLQKRMAEINQRRADVEMRLLMLEAEGEAEAQNARANADAGWYHIGFLDGLRARRAALFDQLKALELEEQGARDALNGAFEEQKKYEQVAEEIRLKQVRELARRDSAAMDEMGLRRAAAGRR
;
A
#
# COMPACT_ATOMS: atom_id res chain seq x y z
N MET A 1 6.92 16.54 22.20
CA MET A 1 6.57 15.30 21.46
C MET A 1 7.50 14.20 21.95
N SER A 2 7.00 13.01 22.32
CA SER A 2 7.91 11.89 22.60
C SER A 2 8.50 11.36 21.30
N TRP A 3 9.69 10.76 21.37
CA TRP A 3 10.33 10.11 20.23
C TRP A 3 9.41 9.05 19.60
N ALA A 4 8.67 8.29 20.42
CA ALA A 4 7.77 7.24 19.95
C ALA A 4 6.63 7.79 19.07
N LYS A 5 6.05 8.94 19.44
CA LYS A 5 5.05 9.62 18.58
C LYS A 5 5.64 10.08 17.25
N SER A 6 6.92 10.45 17.24
CA SER A 6 7.61 10.89 16.03
C SER A 6 7.88 9.71 15.10
N LEU A 7 8.27 8.56 15.64
CA LEU A 7 8.44 7.32 14.88
C LEU A 7 7.12 6.82 14.28
N VAL A 8 6.03 6.81 15.06
CA VAL A 8 4.70 6.46 14.52
C VAL A 8 4.36 7.36 13.32
N LYS A 9 4.54 8.68 13.46
CA LYS A 9 4.27 9.63 12.37
C LYS A 9 5.12 9.36 11.13
N LEU A 10 6.41 9.07 11.32
CA LEU A 10 7.32 8.76 10.21
C LEU A 10 6.90 7.46 9.50
N SER A 11 6.59 6.40 10.26
CA SER A 11 6.14 5.13 9.69
C SER A 11 4.78 5.24 8.99
N THR A 12 3.86 6.07 9.49
CA THR A 12 2.60 6.35 8.79
C THR A 12 2.86 7.00 7.43
N TYR A 13 3.75 8.00 7.37
CA TYR A 13 4.11 8.63 6.11
C TYR A 13 4.77 7.65 5.12
N GLU A 14 5.63 6.75 5.61
CA GLU A 14 6.23 5.71 4.79
C GLU A 14 5.18 4.78 4.17
N VAL A 15 4.21 4.32 4.98
CA VAL A 15 3.08 3.53 4.49
C VAL A 15 2.28 4.29 3.43
N GLU A 16 1.97 5.57 3.65
CA GLU A 16 1.25 6.40 2.68
C GLU A 16 2.00 6.51 1.34
N VAL A 17 3.32 6.71 1.39
CA VAL A 17 4.17 6.77 0.18
C VAL A 17 4.14 5.43 -0.57
N LEU A 18 4.25 4.31 0.15
CA LEU A 18 4.21 2.97 -0.46
C LEU A 18 2.84 2.63 -1.02
N GLN A 19 1.74 3.03 -0.36
CA GLN A 19 0.39 2.91 -0.88
C GLN A 19 0.20 3.70 -2.18
N LYS A 20 0.73 4.93 -2.24
CA LYS A 20 0.70 5.73 -3.47
C LYS A 20 1.45 5.04 -4.60
N ARG A 21 2.65 4.53 -4.32
CA ARG A 21 3.43 3.77 -5.31
C ARG A 21 2.70 2.52 -5.80
N MET A 22 2.04 1.79 -4.90
CA MET A 22 1.21 0.64 -5.25
C MET A 22 0.06 1.04 -6.19
N ALA A 23 -0.62 2.15 -5.91
CA ALA A 23 -1.68 2.66 -6.77
C ALA A 23 -1.16 3.04 -8.17
N GLU A 24 0.02 3.66 -8.26
CA GLU A 24 0.66 4.00 -9.54
C GLU A 24 1.04 2.74 -10.35
N ILE A 25 1.50 1.67 -9.71
CA ILE A 25 1.78 0.38 -10.36
C ILE A 25 0.47 -0.23 -10.90
N ASN A 26 -0.57 -0.29 -10.06
CA ASN A 26 -1.87 -0.83 -10.43
C ASN A 26 -2.49 -0.08 -11.61
N GLN A 27 -2.36 1.25 -11.64
CA GLN A 27 -2.83 2.05 -12.78
C GLN A 27 -2.07 1.70 -14.06
N ARG A 28 -0.73 1.63 -14.00
CA ARG A 28 0.08 1.25 -15.17
C ARG A 28 -0.27 -0.15 -15.68
N ARG A 29 -0.57 -1.09 -14.77
CA ARG A 29 -1.03 -2.44 -15.13
C ARG A 29 -2.38 -2.40 -15.83
N ALA A 30 -3.37 -1.71 -15.27
CA ALA A 30 -4.68 -1.54 -15.88
C ALA A 30 -4.60 -0.90 -17.28
N ASP A 31 -3.70 0.07 -17.47
CA ASP A 31 -3.47 0.69 -18.77
C ASP A 31 -2.93 -0.31 -19.81
N VAL A 32 -2.02 -1.22 -19.40
CA VAL A 32 -1.48 -2.28 -20.27
C VAL A 32 -2.55 -3.33 -20.61
N GLU A 33 -3.33 -3.75 -19.62
CA GLU A 33 -4.46 -4.66 -19.82
C GLU A 33 -5.49 -4.08 -20.80
N MET A 34 -5.80 -2.78 -20.68
CA MET A 34 -6.68 -2.09 -21.63
C MET A 34 -6.07 -2.05 -23.04
N ARG A 35 -4.75 -1.82 -23.18
CA ARG A 35 -4.08 -1.86 -24.50
C ARG A 35 -4.14 -3.25 -25.13
N LEU A 36 -4.03 -4.32 -24.33
CA LEU A 36 -4.19 -5.69 -24.82
C LEU A 36 -5.60 -5.93 -25.36
N LEU A 37 -6.64 -5.51 -24.63
CA LEU A 37 -8.03 -5.59 -25.09
C LEU A 37 -8.26 -4.82 -26.39
N MET A 38 -7.71 -3.61 -26.50
CA MET A 38 -7.82 -2.81 -27.73
C MET A 38 -7.09 -3.47 -28.90
N LEU A 39 -5.93 -4.08 -28.66
CA LEU A 39 -5.17 -4.81 -29.67
C LEU A 39 -5.92 -6.06 -30.15
N GLU A 40 -6.65 -6.75 -29.26
CA GLU A 40 -7.51 -7.87 -29.63
C GLU A 40 -8.67 -7.42 -30.53
N ALA A 41 -9.35 -6.34 -30.16
CA ALA A 41 -10.42 -5.76 -30.98
C ALA A 41 -9.91 -5.29 -32.36
N GLU A 42 -8.72 -4.68 -32.42
CA GLU A 42 -8.06 -4.30 -33.68
C GLU A 42 -7.82 -5.53 -34.56
N GLY A 43 -7.33 -6.63 -33.97
CA GLY A 43 -7.10 -7.89 -34.67
C GLY A 43 -8.38 -8.52 -35.23
N GLU A 44 -9.46 -8.49 -34.47
CA GLU A 44 -10.77 -8.99 -34.91
C GLU A 44 -11.34 -8.16 -36.06
N ALA A 45 -11.27 -6.84 -35.96
CA ALA A 45 -11.74 -5.93 -37.00
C ALA A 45 -10.96 -6.15 -38.32
N GLU A 46 -9.65 -6.29 -38.25
CA GLU A 46 -8.81 -6.52 -39.43
C GLU A 46 -9.07 -7.91 -40.04
N ALA A 47 -9.31 -8.94 -39.22
CA ALA A 47 -9.69 -10.27 -39.72
C ALA A 47 -11.05 -10.25 -40.43
N GLN A 48 -12.02 -9.46 -39.96
CA GLN A 48 -13.30 -9.28 -40.64
C GLN A 48 -13.12 -8.55 -41.98
N ASN A 49 -12.30 -7.49 -42.01
CA ASN A 49 -12.00 -6.75 -43.23
C ASN A 49 -11.33 -7.63 -44.30
N ALA A 50 -10.31 -8.40 -43.92
CA ALA A 50 -9.60 -9.32 -44.82
C ALA A 50 -10.50 -10.42 -45.40
N ARG A 51 -11.54 -10.86 -44.67
CA ARG A 51 -12.54 -11.81 -45.18
C ARG A 51 -13.50 -11.18 -46.19
N ALA A 52 -13.81 -9.89 -46.03
CA ALA A 52 -14.74 -9.17 -46.88
C ALA A 52 -14.09 -8.61 -48.16
N ASN A 53 -12.76 -8.47 -48.19
CA ASN A 53 -12.03 -7.88 -49.31
C ASN A 53 -10.75 -8.67 -49.65
N ALA A 54 -10.72 -9.27 -50.85
CA ALA A 54 -9.60 -10.08 -51.33
C ALA A 54 -8.27 -9.31 -51.43
N ASP A 55 -8.31 -8.01 -51.75
CA ASP A 55 -7.11 -7.17 -51.82
C ASP A 55 -6.54 -6.88 -50.41
N ALA A 56 -7.41 -6.80 -49.39
CA ALA A 56 -6.99 -6.65 -47.99
C ALA A 56 -6.34 -7.94 -47.45
N GLY A 57 -6.74 -9.11 -47.98
CA GLY A 57 -6.16 -10.40 -47.61
C GLY A 57 -4.63 -10.49 -47.84
N TRP A 58 -4.10 -9.82 -48.85
CA TRP A 58 -2.66 -9.80 -49.14
C TRP A 58 -1.83 -9.13 -48.04
N TYR A 59 -2.34 -8.06 -47.43
CA TYR A 59 -1.65 -7.33 -46.37
C TYR A 59 -1.91 -7.92 -44.98
N HIS A 60 -2.96 -8.73 -44.84
CA HIS A 60 -3.40 -9.31 -43.58
C HIS A 60 -2.30 -10.15 -42.88
N ILE A 61 -1.49 -10.88 -43.63
CA ILE A 61 -0.41 -11.71 -43.06
C ILE A 61 0.61 -10.84 -42.32
N GLY A 62 1.08 -9.75 -42.94
CA GLY A 62 2.02 -8.82 -42.32
C GLY A 62 1.42 -8.10 -41.11
N PHE A 63 0.13 -7.75 -41.18
CA PHE A 63 -0.58 -7.22 -40.03
C PHE A 63 -0.59 -8.18 -38.85
N LEU A 64 -0.88 -9.47 -39.06
CA LEU A 64 -0.90 -10.48 -38.01
C LEU A 64 0.46 -10.65 -37.34
N ASP A 65 1.55 -10.56 -38.11
CA ASP A 65 2.91 -10.62 -37.54
C ASP A 65 3.21 -9.39 -36.67
N GLY A 66 2.82 -8.20 -37.12
CA GLY A 66 2.89 -6.97 -36.31
C GLY A 66 2.01 -7.04 -35.06
N LEU A 67 0.81 -7.63 -35.16
CA LEU A 67 -0.11 -7.85 -34.05
C LEU A 67 0.50 -8.77 -32.99
N ARG A 68 1.11 -9.90 -33.42
CA ARG A 68 1.82 -10.84 -32.53
C ARG A 68 2.98 -10.17 -31.82
N ALA A 69 3.79 -9.38 -32.53
CA ALA A 69 4.93 -8.67 -31.94
C ALA A 69 4.48 -7.64 -30.89
N ARG A 70 3.46 -6.83 -31.21
CA ARG A 70 2.88 -5.86 -30.25
C ARG A 70 2.29 -6.55 -29.03
N ARG A 71 1.58 -7.67 -29.22
CA ARG A 71 1.02 -8.47 -28.12
C ARG A 71 2.11 -9.03 -27.21
N ALA A 72 3.18 -9.60 -27.79
CA ALA A 72 4.31 -10.12 -27.02
C ALA A 72 4.97 -9.02 -26.18
N ALA A 73 5.19 -7.82 -26.75
CA ALA A 73 5.75 -6.69 -26.03
C ALA A 73 4.86 -6.24 -24.84
N LEU A 74 3.54 -6.20 -25.01
CA LEU A 74 2.61 -5.89 -23.93
C LEU A 74 2.60 -6.96 -22.85
N PHE A 75 2.70 -8.24 -23.21
CA PHE A 75 2.81 -9.32 -22.20
C PHE A 75 4.12 -9.25 -21.40
N ASP A 76 5.24 -8.92 -22.04
CA ASP A 76 6.50 -8.75 -21.32
C ASP A 76 6.46 -7.52 -20.41
N GLN A 77 5.79 -6.45 -20.84
CA GLN A 77 5.51 -5.31 -19.98
C GLN A 77 4.62 -5.69 -18.78
N LEU A 78 3.58 -6.50 -19.00
CA LEU A 78 2.69 -6.96 -17.93
C LEU A 78 3.45 -7.80 -16.89
N LYS A 79 4.28 -8.75 -17.33
CA LYS A 79 5.13 -9.55 -16.43
C LYS A 79 6.07 -8.69 -15.59
N ALA A 80 6.67 -7.66 -16.20
CA ALA A 80 7.54 -6.74 -15.47
C ALA A 80 6.75 -5.96 -14.40
N LEU A 81 5.53 -5.53 -14.71
CA LEU A 81 4.64 -4.85 -13.77
C LEU A 81 4.15 -5.79 -12.65
N GLU A 82 3.86 -7.05 -12.94
CA GLU A 82 3.50 -8.06 -11.92
C GLU A 82 4.64 -8.29 -10.91
N LEU A 83 5.88 -8.35 -11.39
CA LEU A 83 7.06 -8.45 -10.52
C LEU A 83 7.25 -7.17 -9.68
N GLU A 84 7.04 -6.00 -10.28
CA GLU A 84 7.09 -4.72 -9.58
C GLU A 84 5.98 -4.61 -8.50
N GLU A 85 4.76 -5.03 -8.83
CA GLU A 85 3.61 -5.08 -7.92
C GLU A 85 3.89 -5.98 -6.73
N GLN A 86 4.42 -7.18 -6.97
CA GLN A 86 4.78 -8.11 -5.91
C GLN A 86 5.83 -7.50 -4.97
N GLY A 87 6.91 -6.93 -5.50
CA GLY A 87 7.94 -6.27 -4.69
C GLY A 87 7.40 -5.07 -3.90
N ALA A 88 6.51 -4.27 -4.50
CA ALA A 88 5.86 -3.16 -3.81
C ALA A 88 4.93 -3.65 -2.70
N ARG A 89 4.28 -4.81 -2.88
CA ARG A 89 3.37 -5.40 -1.90
C ARG A 89 4.14 -5.91 -0.69
N ASP A 90 5.27 -6.57 -0.92
CA ASP A 90 6.15 -7.05 0.14
C ASP A 90 6.73 -5.86 0.93
N ALA A 91 7.14 -4.79 0.26
CA ALA A 91 7.59 -3.56 0.92
C ALA A 91 6.49 -2.91 1.76
N LEU A 92 5.26 -2.81 1.23
CA LEU A 92 4.12 -2.25 1.94
C LEU A 92 3.74 -3.09 3.17
N ASN A 93 3.77 -4.42 3.05
CA ASN A 93 3.56 -5.32 4.18
C ASN A 93 4.61 -5.10 5.28
N GLY A 94 5.89 -5.02 4.90
CA GLY A 94 6.98 -4.73 5.84
C GLY A 94 6.81 -3.39 6.56
N ALA A 95 6.40 -2.34 5.83
CA ALA A 95 6.13 -1.03 6.42
C ALA A 95 4.95 -1.05 7.41
N PHE A 96 3.89 -1.78 7.11
CA PHE A 96 2.77 -1.97 8.05
C PHE A 96 3.18 -2.72 9.32
N GLU A 97 4.00 -3.76 9.19
CA GLU A 97 4.54 -4.48 10.34
C GLU A 97 5.38 -3.56 11.23
N GLU A 98 6.24 -2.74 10.63
CA GLU A 98 7.09 -1.81 11.36
C GLU A 98 6.28 -0.68 12.03
N GLN A 99 5.30 -0.11 11.33
CA GLN A 99 4.36 0.86 11.90
C GLN A 99 3.68 0.29 13.15
N LYS A 100 3.18 -0.95 13.07
CA LYS A 100 2.51 -1.61 14.19
C LYS A 100 3.42 -1.81 15.40
N LYS A 101 4.70 -2.11 15.19
CA LYS A 101 5.68 -2.19 16.29
C LYS A 101 5.82 -0.83 16.99
N TYR A 102 5.93 0.26 16.24
CA TYR A 102 6.02 1.59 16.84
C TYR A 102 4.75 2.00 17.58
N GLU A 103 3.58 1.66 17.06
CA GLU A 103 2.30 1.89 17.71
C GLU A 103 2.20 1.14 19.05
N GLN A 104 2.62 -0.12 19.09
CA GLN A 104 2.66 -0.91 20.33
C GLN A 104 3.60 -0.29 21.36
N VAL A 105 4.82 0.08 20.96
CA VAL A 105 5.80 0.72 21.85
C VAL A 105 5.27 2.07 22.37
N ALA A 106 4.66 2.88 21.51
CA ALA A 106 4.07 4.15 21.90
C ALA A 106 2.93 3.96 22.91
N GLU A 107 2.10 2.92 22.73
CA GLU A 107 1.01 2.59 23.65
C GLU A 107 1.53 2.09 25.00
N GLU A 108 2.56 1.24 25.02
CA GLU A 108 3.19 0.81 26.27
C GLU A 108 3.76 1.98 27.07
N ILE A 109 4.40 2.94 26.40
CA ILE A 109 4.92 4.16 27.03
C ILE A 109 3.76 4.96 27.63
N ARG A 110 2.66 5.13 26.88
CA ARG A 110 1.46 5.83 27.36
C ARG A 110 0.87 5.16 28.60
N LEU A 111 0.70 3.84 28.56
CA LEU A 111 0.16 3.07 29.69
C LEU A 111 1.06 3.16 30.93
N LYS A 112 2.38 3.10 30.77
CA LYS A 112 3.33 3.30 31.87
C LYS A 112 3.17 4.70 32.48
N GLN A 113 3.08 5.74 31.67
CA GLN A 113 2.88 7.11 32.14
C GLN A 113 1.57 7.28 32.94
N VAL A 114 0.47 6.70 32.44
CA VAL A 114 -0.84 6.74 33.14
C VAL A 114 -0.76 6.00 34.48
N ARG A 115 -0.12 4.83 34.52
CA ARG A 115 0.06 4.07 35.77
C ARG A 115 0.92 4.80 36.80
N GLU A 116 2.00 5.44 36.36
CA GLU A 116 2.86 6.25 37.24
C GLU A 116 2.12 7.48 37.79
N LEU A 117 1.32 8.15 36.95
CA LEU A 117 0.50 9.27 37.40
C LEU A 117 -0.52 8.81 38.45
N ALA A 118 -1.26 7.74 38.16
CA ALA A 118 -2.23 7.17 39.11
C ALA A 118 -1.57 6.76 40.44
N ARG A 119 -0.37 6.16 40.40
CA ARG A 119 0.38 5.80 41.62
C ARG A 119 0.73 7.05 42.45
N ARG A 120 1.18 8.13 41.79
CA ARG A 120 1.52 9.39 42.47
C ARG A 120 0.28 10.04 43.08
N ASP A 121 -0.83 10.05 42.36
CA ASP A 121 -2.09 10.61 42.84
C ASP A 121 -2.65 9.81 44.02
N SER A 122 -2.61 8.48 43.97
CA SER A 122 -2.98 7.62 45.10
C SER A 122 -2.11 7.88 46.33
N ALA A 123 -0.78 7.95 46.17
CA ALA A 123 0.13 8.24 47.28
C ALA A 123 -0.15 9.62 47.91
N ALA A 124 -0.46 10.63 47.10
CA ALA A 124 -0.83 11.96 47.59
C ALA A 124 -2.15 11.94 48.38
N MET A 125 -3.15 11.19 47.92
CA MET A 125 -4.44 11.05 48.64
C MET A 125 -4.28 10.28 49.95
N ASP A 126 -3.44 9.23 49.96
CA ASP A 126 -3.13 8.46 51.17
C ASP A 126 -2.43 9.34 52.21
N GLU A 127 -1.45 10.16 51.81
CA GLU A 127 -0.81 11.13 52.68
C GLU A 127 -1.81 12.14 53.28
N MET A 128 -2.72 12.68 52.46
CA MET A 128 -3.76 13.60 52.95
C MET A 128 -4.70 12.91 53.95
N GLY A 129 -5.07 11.65 53.69
CA GLY A 129 -5.88 10.82 54.59
C GLY A 129 -5.19 10.63 55.94
N LEU A 130 -3.90 10.26 55.94
CA LEU A 130 -3.11 10.11 57.15
C LEU A 130 -3.00 11.42 57.94
N ARG A 131 -2.77 12.56 57.28
CA ARG A 131 -2.72 13.88 57.93
C ARG A 131 -4.07 14.24 58.59
N ARG A 132 -5.20 13.99 57.92
CA ARG A 132 -6.53 14.23 58.50
C ARG A 132 -6.84 13.31 59.67
N ALA A 133 -6.51 12.02 59.57
CA ALA A 133 -6.70 11.05 60.65
C ALA A 133 -5.81 11.32 61.87
N ALA A 134 -4.65 11.95 61.68
CA ALA A 134 -3.81 12.44 62.77
C ALA A 134 -4.37 13.72 63.42
N ALA A 135 -4.95 14.63 62.63
CA ALA A 135 -5.55 15.87 63.13
C ALA A 135 -6.86 15.65 63.91
N GLY A 136 -7.67 14.65 63.53
CA GLY A 136 -8.94 14.32 64.21
C GLY A 136 -8.81 13.50 65.51
N ARG A 137 -7.60 13.14 65.92
CA ARG A 137 -7.30 12.42 67.17
C ARG A 137 -6.78 13.34 68.29
N ARG A 138 -7.14 14.62 68.26
CA ARG A 138 -6.86 15.61 69.31
C ARG A 138 -8.16 16.11 69.91
#